data_AF-A0A355GPV5-F1
#
_entry.id   AF-A0A355GPV5-F1
#
_cell.length_a   1.000
_cell.length_b   1.000
_cell.length_c   1.000
_cell.angle_alpha   90.00
_cell.angle_beta   90.00
_cell.angle_gamma   90.00
#
_symmetry.space_group_name_H-M   'P 1'
#
loop_
_entity.id
_entity.type
_entity.pdbx_description
1 polymer ?
#
loop_
_entity_poly.entity_id
_entity_poly.type
_entity_poly.pdbx_seq_one_letter_code
_entity_poly.pdbx_strand_id
1 'polypeptide(L)'
;MNRDYAIPEFVGPRTLVAACSYSGNTEETLSGYAEARRKGAKIMTFCTGGKLKELAQADGYPVVLIPGGLSPRAALGYSFFPIMAVLEKLAFLSPKDREFDEMLAVVERIQARMDVAVPENENFAKQLAREVYGKLPVIYGAGGWRATVAARWKGQFNENAKNIAYWNAFPEL
;
A
#
# COMPACT_ATOMS: atom_id res chain seq x y z
N MET A 1 11.05 0.26 1.96
CA MET A 1 10.09 -0.87 2.04
C MET A 1 10.90 -2.11 1.72
N ASN A 2 11.02 -3.05 2.65
CA ASN A 2 11.81 -4.26 2.44
C ASN A 2 10.90 -5.38 1.90
N ARG A 3 11.34 -6.09 0.87
CA ARG A 3 10.64 -7.25 0.31
C ARG A 3 11.50 -8.52 0.38
N ASP A 4 12.67 -8.42 1.00
CA ASP A 4 13.58 -9.53 1.18
C ASP A 4 13.36 -10.15 2.56
N TYR A 5 13.85 -11.38 2.70
CA TYR A 5 13.76 -12.16 3.93
C TYR A 5 14.59 -11.58 5.09
N ALA A 6 15.58 -10.73 4.80
CA ALA A 6 16.47 -10.10 5.78
C ALA A 6 16.17 -8.60 5.90
N ILE A 7 16.17 -8.05 7.12
CA ILE A 7 15.98 -6.60 7.34
C ILE A 7 17.29 -5.81 7.21
N PRO A 8 17.24 -4.49 6.94
CA PRO A 8 18.45 -3.66 6.88
C PRO A 8 19.28 -3.71 8.18
N GLU A 9 20.61 -3.67 8.03
CA GLU A 9 21.52 -3.87 9.17
C GLU A 9 21.41 -2.79 10.25
N PHE A 10 20.98 -1.58 9.88
CA PHE A 10 20.82 -0.47 10.82
C PHE A 10 19.68 -0.66 11.84
N VAL A 11 18.82 -1.67 11.66
CA VAL A 11 17.68 -1.91 12.56
C VAL A 11 18.16 -2.44 13.92
N GLY A 12 17.74 -1.80 15.00
CA GLY A 12 18.05 -2.22 16.37
C GLY A 12 17.14 -1.58 17.42
N PRO A 13 17.56 -1.51 18.70
CA PRO A 13 16.71 -1.08 19.82
C PRO A 13 16.15 0.35 19.73
N ARG A 14 16.78 1.21 18.91
CA ARG A 14 16.34 2.58 18.65
C ARG A 14 15.50 2.73 17.37
N THR A 15 15.14 1.62 16.73
CA THR A 15 14.36 1.61 15.49
C THR A 15 12.92 1.21 15.79
N LEU A 16 11.97 1.90 15.18
CA LEU A 16 10.57 1.47 15.08
C LEU A 16 10.37 0.73 13.76
N VAL A 17 9.93 -0.52 13.84
CA VAL A 17 9.60 -1.36 12.68
C VAL A 17 8.08 -1.47 12.56
N ALA A 18 7.55 -1.07 11.41
CA ALA A 18 6.17 -1.33 11.01
C ALA A 18 6.11 -2.65 10.23
N ALA A 19 5.66 -3.73 10.87
CA ALA A 19 5.45 -5.02 10.24
C ALA A 19 4.05 -5.06 9.60
N CYS A 20 3.99 -4.98 8.27
CA CYS A 20 2.74 -4.85 7.52
C CYS A 20 2.49 -6.09 6.66
N SER A 21 1.33 -6.72 6.84
CA SER A 21 0.91 -7.87 6.03
C SER A 21 -0.61 -7.95 6.02
N TYR A 22 -1.24 -7.70 4.87
CA TYR A 22 -2.70 -7.73 4.77
C TYR A 22 -3.25 -9.11 5.15
N SER A 23 -2.66 -10.21 4.66
CA SER A 23 -3.04 -11.58 5.01
C SER A 23 -2.58 -12.01 6.41
N GLY A 24 -1.58 -11.32 6.97
CA GLY A 24 -0.91 -11.72 8.21
C GLY A 24 0.04 -12.91 8.06
N ASN A 25 0.20 -13.46 6.86
CA ASN A 25 0.92 -14.73 6.64
C ASN A 25 2.07 -14.64 5.62
N THR A 26 2.28 -13.47 4.99
CA THR A 26 3.41 -13.23 4.07
C THR A 26 4.74 -13.59 4.72
N GLU A 27 5.48 -14.51 4.10
CA GLU A 27 6.66 -15.16 4.67
C GLU A 27 7.80 -14.16 4.93
N GLU A 28 7.99 -13.23 4.00
CA GLU A 28 8.99 -12.17 4.07
C GLU A 28 8.69 -11.22 5.25
N THR A 29 7.41 -10.87 5.45
CA THR A 29 7.01 -10.05 6.61
C THR A 29 7.22 -10.80 7.93
N LEU A 30 6.90 -12.10 8.00
CA LEU A 30 7.09 -12.91 9.21
C LEU A 30 8.58 -13.06 9.54
N SER A 31 9.42 -13.25 8.52
CA SER A 31 10.88 -13.34 8.65
C SER A 31 11.47 -12.01 9.17
N GLY A 32 11.09 -10.89 8.55
CA GLY A 32 11.53 -9.57 8.97
C GLY A 32 11.03 -9.18 10.37
N TYR A 33 9.81 -9.60 10.74
CA TYR A 33 9.29 -9.45 12.11
C TYR A 33 10.14 -10.21 13.12
N ALA A 34 10.44 -11.48 12.85
CA ALA A 34 11.25 -12.31 13.75
C ALA A 34 12.66 -11.75 13.92
N GLU A 35 13.27 -11.25 12.84
CA GLU A 35 14.59 -10.61 12.91
C GLU A 35 14.56 -9.29 13.68
N ALA A 36 13.58 -8.42 13.43
CA ALA A 36 13.41 -7.16 14.16
C ALA A 36 13.27 -7.40 15.67
N ARG A 37 12.52 -8.45 16.05
CA ARG A 37 12.37 -8.88 17.45
C ARG A 37 13.70 -9.33 18.03
N ARG A 38 14.46 -10.18 17.32
CA ARG A 38 15.81 -10.61 17.75
C ARG A 38 16.77 -9.44 17.94
N LYS A 39 16.71 -8.42 17.08
CA LYS A 39 17.52 -7.20 17.19
C LYS A 39 17.00 -6.21 18.25
N GLY A 40 15.94 -6.57 19.00
CA GLY A 40 15.39 -5.77 20.08
C GLY A 40 14.69 -4.49 19.64
N ALA A 41 14.28 -4.39 18.37
CA ALA A 41 13.59 -3.22 17.85
C ALA A 41 12.22 -3.01 18.51
N LYS A 42 11.73 -1.77 18.45
CA LYS A 42 10.33 -1.47 18.73
C LYS A 42 9.51 -1.93 17.52
N ILE A 43 8.42 -2.66 17.73
CA ILE A 43 7.64 -3.20 16.62
C ILE A 43 6.18 -2.78 16.77
N MET A 44 5.57 -2.38 15.66
CA MET A 44 4.12 -2.23 15.51
C MET A 44 3.63 -3.03 14.33
N THR A 45 2.54 -3.75 14.51
CA THR A 45 2.02 -4.70 13.53
C THR A 45 0.74 -4.19 12.89
N PHE A 46 0.61 -4.34 11.57
CA PHE A 46 -0.56 -3.95 10.78
C PHE A 46 -1.03 -5.12 9.92
N CYS A 47 -2.18 -5.71 10.25
CA CYS A 47 -2.69 -6.91 9.57
C CYS A 47 -4.19 -7.11 9.76
N THR A 48 -4.81 -7.96 8.94
CA THR A 48 -6.20 -8.39 9.16
C THR A 48 -6.32 -9.51 10.21
N GLY A 49 -5.21 -10.20 10.50
CA GLY A 49 -5.17 -11.38 11.37
C GLY A 49 -3.93 -12.22 11.09
N GLY A 50 -4.09 -13.54 11.09
CA GLY A 50 -3.04 -14.50 10.71
C GLY A 50 -1.89 -14.59 11.70
N LYS A 51 -0.80 -15.23 11.25
CA LYS A 51 0.33 -15.58 12.11
C LYS A 51 1.02 -14.37 12.71
N LEU A 52 1.10 -13.28 11.95
CA LEU A 52 1.72 -12.04 12.40
C LEU A 52 0.99 -11.44 13.61
N LYS A 53 -0.35 -11.50 13.63
CA LYS A 53 -1.16 -11.08 14.79
C LYS A 53 -0.84 -11.95 16.01
N GLU A 54 -0.89 -13.27 15.86
CA GLU A 54 -0.66 -14.21 16.96
C GLU A 54 0.71 -13.98 17.60
N LEU A 55 1.76 -13.88 16.78
CA LEU A 55 3.13 -13.66 17.24
C LEU A 55 3.26 -12.31 17.94
N ALA A 56 2.75 -11.23 17.33
CA ALA A 56 2.83 -9.89 17.93
C ALA A 56 2.12 -9.80 19.29
N GLN A 57 0.96 -10.44 19.43
CA GLN A 57 0.24 -10.49 20.71
C GLN A 57 0.99 -11.31 21.76
N ALA A 58 1.52 -12.48 21.38
CA ALA A 58 2.29 -13.34 22.28
C ALA A 58 3.57 -12.65 22.78
N ASP A 59 4.21 -11.87 21.92
CA ASP A 59 5.43 -11.13 22.23
C ASP A 59 5.17 -9.76 22.90
N GLY A 60 3.91 -9.38 23.11
CA GLY A 60 3.53 -8.12 23.77
C GLY A 60 3.65 -6.86 22.91
N TYR A 61 3.75 -6.98 21.59
CA TYR A 61 3.81 -5.85 20.67
C TYR A 61 2.41 -5.36 20.25
N PRO A 62 2.23 -4.04 20.03
CA PRO A 62 0.97 -3.49 19.54
C PRO A 62 0.55 -4.06 18.18
N VAL A 63 -0.73 -4.37 18.05
CA VAL A 63 -1.36 -4.81 16.80
C VAL A 63 -2.47 -3.85 16.41
N VAL A 64 -2.35 -3.28 15.22
CA VAL A 64 -3.39 -2.51 14.54
C VAL A 64 -4.10 -3.44 13.58
N LEU A 65 -5.34 -3.78 13.90
CA LEU A 65 -6.19 -4.61 13.03
C LEU A 65 -6.80 -3.75 11.93
N ILE A 66 -6.72 -4.24 10.70
CA ILE A 66 -7.35 -3.63 9.54
C ILE A 66 -8.48 -4.52 9.01
N PRO A 67 -9.57 -3.96 8.44
CA PRO A 67 -10.66 -4.76 7.89
C PRO A 67 -10.20 -5.74 6.81
N GLY A 68 -10.64 -7.00 6.97
CA GLY A 68 -10.47 -8.06 5.98
C GLY A 68 -11.51 -8.00 4.86
N GLY A 69 -11.49 -9.01 3.98
CA GLY A 69 -12.52 -9.20 2.95
C GLY A 69 -12.23 -8.52 1.60
N LEU A 70 -11.19 -7.69 1.52
CA LEU A 70 -10.73 -7.13 0.25
C LEU A 70 -9.55 -7.91 -0.30
N SER A 71 -9.30 -7.80 -1.62
CA SER A 71 -8.00 -8.18 -2.15
C SER A 71 -6.94 -7.15 -1.69
N PRO A 72 -5.68 -7.55 -1.42
CA PRO A 72 -4.63 -6.62 -0.97
C PRO A 72 -4.45 -5.40 -1.89
N ARG A 73 -4.63 -5.60 -3.21
CA ARG A 73 -4.55 -4.54 -4.24
C ARG A 73 -5.69 -3.52 -4.18
N ALA A 74 -6.83 -3.87 -3.59
CA ALA A 74 -7.93 -2.95 -3.30
C ALA A 74 -7.83 -2.33 -1.89
N ALA A 75 -7.00 -2.89 -1.00
CA ALA A 75 -6.89 -2.47 0.40
C ALA A 75 -5.81 -1.39 0.65
N LEU A 76 -5.53 -0.53 -0.34
CA LEU A 76 -4.48 0.49 -0.21
C LEU A 76 -4.75 1.44 0.96
N GLY A 77 -5.96 1.98 1.05
CA GLY A 77 -6.34 2.90 2.14
C GLY A 77 -6.15 2.26 3.51
N TYR A 78 -6.62 1.02 3.68
CA TYR A 78 -6.44 0.27 4.92
C TYR A 78 -4.99 -0.09 5.23
N SER A 79 -4.12 -0.19 4.22
CA SER A 79 -2.70 -0.43 4.45
C SER A 79 -1.92 0.85 4.73
N PHE A 80 -2.45 2.02 4.37
CA PHE A 80 -1.76 3.31 4.44
C PHE A 80 -2.19 4.16 5.64
N PHE A 81 -3.49 4.48 5.77
CA PHE A 81 -3.97 5.42 6.79
C PHE A 81 -3.72 4.99 8.23
N PRO A 82 -3.84 3.70 8.61
CA PRO A 82 -3.52 3.29 9.99
C PRO A 82 -2.06 3.54 10.36
N ILE A 83 -1.13 3.38 9.42
CA ILE A 83 0.29 3.69 9.64
C ILE A 83 0.45 5.20 9.84
N MET A 84 -0.17 6.02 9.00
CA MET A 84 -0.13 7.49 9.12
C MET A 84 -0.66 7.95 10.47
N ALA A 85 -1.83 7.44 10.89
CA ALA A 85 -2.43 7.77 12.18
C ALA A 85 -1.54 7.39 13.37
N VAL A 86 -0.84 6.24 13.29
CA VAL A 86 0.14 5.84 14.30
C VAL A 86 1.33 6.79 14.32
N LEU A 87 1.89 7.12 13.15
CA LEU A 87 3.04 8.03 13.06
C LEU A 87 2.70 9.44 13.57
N GLU A 88 1.49 9.92 13.32
CA GLU A 88 0.98 11.18 13.86
C GLU A 88 0.85 11.12 15.39
N LYS A 89 0.23 10.06 15.94
CA LYS A 89 0.12 9.86 17.40
C LYS A 89 1.46 9.75 18.11
N LEU A 90 2.48 9.24 17.42
CA LEU A 90 3.85 9.16 17.91
C LEU A 90 4.65 10.46 17.68
N ALA A 91 4.01 11.52 17.17
CA ALA A 91 4.60 12.81 16.85
C ALA A 91 5.74 12.75 15.82
N PHE A 92 5.78 11.70 14.97
CA PHE A 92 6.67 11.65 13.81
C PHE A 92 6.15 12.47 12.63
N LEU A 93 4.85 12.79 12.64
CA LEU A 93 4.18 13.60 11.62
C LEU A 93 3.33 14.66 12.31
N SER A 94 3.25 15.85 11.71
CA SER A 94 2.23 16.83 12.06
C SER A 94 0.85 16.35 11.59
N PRO A 95 -0.25 16.79 12.22
CA PRO A 95 -1.60 16.48 11.77
C PRO A 95 -1.83 16.77 10.30
N LYS A 96 -2.59 15.90 9.63
CA LYS A 96 -2.84 15.92 8.17
C LYS A 96 -4.32 15.96 7.80
N ASP A 97 -5.19 16.36 8.73
CA ASP A 97 -6.64 16.35 8.55
C ASP A 97 -7.07 17.04 7.26
N ARG A 98 -6.56 18.27 7.03
CA ARG A 98 -6.91 19.04 5.83
C ARG A 98 -6.47 18.35 4.54
N GLU A 99 -5.24 17.86 4.47
CA GLU A 99 -4.75 17.16 3.27
C GLU A 99 -5.52 15.85 3.02
N PHE A 100 -5.93 15.16 4.08
CA PHE A 100 -6.76 13.96 3.96
C PHE A 100 -8.18 14.28 3.50
N ASP A 101 -8.80 15.32 4.04
CA ASP A 101 -10.14 15.78 3.61
C ASP A 101 -10.14 16.20 2.14
N GLU A 102 -9.14 16.99 1.72
CA GLU A 102 -8.98 17.40 0.32
C GLU A 102 -8.78 16.19 -0.61
N MET A 103 -7.96 15.21 -0.19
CA MET A 103 -7.73 13.98 -0.94
C MET A 103 -9.00 13.12 -1.05
N LEU A 104 -9.74 12.94 0.05
CA LEU A 104 -10.99 12.17 0.07
C LEU A 104 -12.02 12.80 -0.87
N ALA A 105 -12.20 14.12 -0.82
CA ALA A 105 -13.12 14.83 -1.70
C ALA A 105 -12.78 14.64 -3.19
N VAL A 106 -11.49 14.59 -3.54
CA VAL A 106 -11.05 14.29 -4.92
C VAL A 106 -11.35 12.84 -5.29
N VAL A 107 -11.06 11.88 -4.40
CA VAL A 107 -11.31 10.45 -4.65
C VAL A 107 -12.80 10.18 -4.82
N GLU A 108 -13.67 10.74 -3.98
CA GLU A 108 -15.12 10.60 -4.08
C GLU A 108 -15.66 11.17 -5.39
N ARG A 109 -15.17 12.35 -5.81
CA ARG A 109 -15.55 12.95 -7.10
C ARG A 109 -15.13 12.07 -8.28
N ILE A 110 -13.95 11.48 -8.23
CA ILE A 110 -13.46 10.57 -9.28
C ILE A 110 -14.30 9.29 -9.29
N GLN A 111 -14.55 8.70 -8.12
CA GLN A 111 -15.36 7.49 -7.97
C GLN A 111 -16.76 7.68 -8.56
N ALA A 112 -17.43 8.79 -8.23
CA ALA A 112 -18.79 9.07 -8.72
C ALA A 112 -18.87 9.10 -10.26
N ARG A 113 -17.80 9.54 -10.94
CA ARG A 113 -17.71 9.57 -12.41
C ARG A 113 -17.31 8.22 -13.04
N MET A 114 -16.75 7.32 -12.24
CA MET A 114 -16.26 6.02 -12.68
C MET A 114 -17.19 4.86 -12.26
N ASP A 115 -18.31 5.17 -11.60
CA ASP A 115 -19.27 4.17 -11.14
C ASP A 115 -19.80 3.29 -12.28
N VAL A 116 -20.12 2.04 -11.95
CA VAL A 116 -20.60 1.04 -12.90
C VAL A 116 -21.88 1.49 -13.60
N ALA A 117 -22.74 2.24 -12.92
CA ALA A 117 -23.98 2.78 -13.48
C ALA A 117 -23.74 3.93 -14.48
N VAL A 118 -22.60 4.61 -14.44
CA VAL A 118 -22.30 5.75 -15.34
C VAL A 118 -22.08 5.24 -16.77
N PRO A 119 -22.79 5.77 -17.78
CA PRO A 119 -22.62 5.39 -19.19
C PRO A 119 -21.18 5.51 -19.70
N GLU A 120 -20.79 4.68 -20.67
CA GLU A 120 -19.42 4.62 -21.18
C GLU A 120 -18.91 5.97 -21.72
N ASN A 121 -19.74 6.72 -22.46
CA ASN A 121 -19.40 8.03 -23.00
C ASN A 121 -19.11 9.11 -21.93
N GLU A 122 -19.48 8.88 -20.67
CA GLU A 122 -19.23 9.76 -19.53
C GLU A 122 -18.25 9.17 -18.50
N ASN A 123 -17.93 7.88 -18.64
CA ASN A 123 -17.05 7.14 -17.72
C ASN A 123 -15.66 6.94 -18.33
N PHE A 124 -14.70 7.76 -17.90
CA PHE A 124 -13.32 7.69 -18.38
C PHE A 124 -12.65 6.32 -18.12
N ALA A 125 -13.00 5.61 -17.05
CA ALA A 125 -12.43 4.30 -16.77
C ALA A 125 -12.85 3.27 -17.82
N LYS A 126 -14.12 3.30 -18.26
CA LYS A 126 -14.64 2.43 -19.33
C LYS A 126 -14.02 2.77 -20.69
N GLN A 127 -13.90 4.07 -21.01
CA GLN A 127 -13.26 4.53 -22.23
C GLN A 127 -11.79 4.10 -22.31
N LEU A 128 -11.03 4.32 -21.22
CA LEU A 128 -9.65 3.89 -21.14
C LEU A 128 -9.52 2.37 -21.28
N ALA A 129 -10.44 1.60 -20.69
CA ALA A 129 -10.45 0.15 -20.85
C ALA A 129 -10.63 -0.27 -22.31
N ARG A 130 -11.48 0.41 -23.08
CA ARG A 130 -11.61 0.18 -24.54
C ARG A 130 -10.35 0.53 -25.30
N GLU A 131 -9.75 1.68 -25.00
CA GLU A 131 -8.54 2.12 -25.67
C GLU A 131 -7.36 1.18 -25.44
N VAL A 132 -7.28 0.58 -24.25
CA VAL A 132 -6.19 -0.30 -23.85
C VAL A 132 -6.43 -1.77 -24.23
N TYR A 133 -7.67 -2.17 -24.50
CA TYR A 133 -8.00 -3.55 -24.82
C TYR A 133 -7.20 -4.07 -26.03
N GLY A 134 -6.53 -5.20 -25.86
CA GLY A 134 -5.68 -5.80 -26.90
C GLY A 134 -4.36 -5.05 -27.17
N LYS A 135 -4.04 -4.01 -26.40
CA LYS A 135 -2.80 -3.24 -26.52
C LYS A 135 -1.88 -3.49 -25.33
N LEU A 136 -0.60 -3.16 -25.52
CA LEU A 136 0.45 -3.20 -24.51
C LEU A 136 0.56 -1.82 -23.81
N PRO A 137 0.13 -1.66 -22.55
CA PRO A 137 0.27 -0.41 -21.82
C PRO A 137 1.74 -0.17 -21.46
N VAL A 138 2.22 1.04 -21.73
CA VAL A 138 3.52 1.53 -21.29
C VAL A 138 3.30 2.82 -20.51
N ILE A 139 3.60 2.78 -19.21
CA ILE A 139 3.25 3.86 -18.27
C ILE A 139 4.52 4.56 -17.79
N TYR A 140 4.59 5.88 -17.94
CA TYR A 140 5.72 6.68 -17.46
C TYR A 140 5.34 7.56 -16.28
N GLY A 141 6.17 7.56 -15.25
CA GLY A 141 6.09 8.51 -14.13
C GLY A 141 7.14 9.61 -14.26
N ALA A 142 6.74 10.87 -14.11
CA ALA A 142 7.64 12.03 -14.12
C ALA A 142 8.45 12.18 -12.81
N GLY A 143 9.18 11.15 -12.40
CA GLY A 143 10.03 11.16 -11.20
C GLY A 143 9.27 11.26 -9.86
N GLY A 144 10.02 11.07 -8.76
CA GLY A 144 9.50 11.14 -7.39
C GLY A 144 8.31 10.20 -7.14
N TRP A 145 7.26 10.71 -6.47
CA TRP A 145 6.06 9.91 -6.16
C TRP A 145 5.27 9.46 -7.39
N ARG A 146 5.41 10.16 -8.53
CA ARG A 146 4.73 9.82 -9.80
C ARG A 146 5.27 8.51 -10.38
N ALA A 147 6.55 8.20 -10.15
CA ALA A 147 7.12 6.89 -10.49
C ALA A 147 6.44 5.75 -9.72
N THR A 148 6.18 5.95 -8.42
CA THR A 148 5.44 4.98 -7.59
C THR A 148 4.02 4.76 -8.11
N VAL A 149 3.34 5.83 -8.58
CA VAL A 149 2.01 5.73 -9.20
C VAL A 149 2.07 4.93 -10.51
N ALA A 150 3.05 5.18 -11.37
CA ALA A 150 3.25 4.43 -12.61
C ALA A 150 3.50 2.93 -12.34
N ALA A 151 4.36 2.62 -11.36
CA ALA A 151 4.61 1.25 -10.92
C ALA A 151 3.34 0.56 -10.42
N ARG A 152 2.53 1.29 -9.63
CA ARG A 152 1.26 0.77 -9.12
C ARG A 152 0.28 0.50 -10.26
N TRP A 153 0.16 1.40 -11.24
CA TRP A 153 -0.68 1.23 -12.43
C TRP A 153 -0.31 -0.05 -13.20
N LYS A 154 0.98 -0.26 -13.44
CA LYS A 154 1.47 -1.51 -14.04
C LYS A 154 1.03 -2.73 -13.25
N GLY A 155 1.09 -2.68 -11.92
CA GLY A 155 0.56 -3.74 -11.05
C GLY A 155 -0.93 -4.00 -11.29
N GLN A 156 -1.76 -2.95 -11.38
CA GLN A 156 -3.20 -3.08 -11.60
C GLN A 156 -3.54 -3.75 -12.94
N PHE A 157 -2.87 -3.38 -14.03
CA PHE A 157 -3.09 -4.03 -15.33
C PHE A 157 -2.72 -5.52 -15.30
N ASN A 158 -1.53 -5.84 -14.78
CA ASN A 158 -1.04 -7.22 -14.72
C ASN A 158 -1.90 -8.10 -13.81
N GLU A 159 -2.28 -7.61 -12.63
CA GLU A 159 -2.96 -8.42 -11.62
C GLU A 159 -4.47 -8.54 -11.85
N ASN A 160 -5.14 -7.45 -12.25
CA ASN A 160 -6.60 -7.42 -12.43
C ASN A 160 -7.03 -7.74 -13.86
N ALA A 161 -6.46 -7.04 -14.85
CA ALA A 161 -6.87 -7.18 -16.25
C ALA A 161 -6.18 -8.37 -16.96
N LYS A 162 -5.17 -8.97 -16.32
CA LYS A 162 -4.27 -9.98 -16.93
C LYS A 162 -3.64 -9.48 -18.23
N ASN A 163 -3.49 -8.17 -18.36
CA ASN A 163 -2.85 -7.53 -19.49
C ASN A 163 -1.41 -7.17 -19.09
N ILE A 164 -0.44 -7.68 -19.84
CA ILE A 164 0.97 -7.37 -19.61
C ILE A 164 1.15 -5.87 -19.77
N ALA A 165 1.74 -5.22 -18.77
CA ALA A 165 2.06 -3.80 -18.82
C ALA A 165 3.50 -3.53 -18.35
N TYR A 166 4.11 -2.51 -18.93
CA TYR A 166 5.41 -1.99 -18.54
C TYR A 166 5.27 -0.61 -17.90
N TRP A 167 6.22 -0.28 -17.03
CA TRP A 167 6.35 1.07 -16.51
C TRP A 167 7.81 1.48 -16.44
N ASN A 168 8.04 2.79 -16.47
CA ASN A 168 9.33 3.36 -16.17
C ASN A 168 9.18 4.76 -15.52
N ALA A 169 10.26 5.28 -14.97
CA ALA A 169 10.35 6.68 -14.57
C ALA A 169 11.16 7.45 -15.62
N PHE A 170 10.82 8.72 -15.86
CA PHE A 170 11.72 9.59 -16.62
C PHE A 170 13.01 9.81 -15.83
N PRO A 171 14.20 9.57 -16.41
CA PRO A 171 15.46 9.92 -15.79
C PRO A 171 15.60 11.45 -15.77
N GLU A 172 15.79 12.01 -14.57
CA GLU A 172 16.03 13.44 -14.29
C GLU A 172 15.14 14.43 -15.06
N LEU A 173 13.95 14.70 -14.51
CA LEU A 173 13.10 15.87 -14.82
C LEU A 173 12.70 16.60 -13.53
#